data_AF-A0A2N1M547-F1
#
_entry.id   AF-A0A2N1M547-F1
#
_cell.length_a   1.000
_cell.length_b   1.000
_cell.length_c   1.000
_cell.angle_alpha   90.00
_cell.angle_beta   90.00
_cell.angle_gamma   90.00
#
_symmetry.space_group_name_H-M   'P 1'
#
loop_
_entity.id
_entity.type
_entity.pdbx_description
1 polymer ?
#
loop_
_entity_poly.entity_id
_entity_poly.type
_entity_poly.pdbx_seq_one_letter_code
_entity_poly.pdbx_strand_id
1 'polypeptide(L)'
;MTRKLTLDDAIRIAKERNGFCLSTQYINCETPLLWKCSKGHEWYALINNVKNRRTWCRKCLAFTIEDARKYAEICGGYCLSTEYVNYKIPLFWECSNGHKWEAPFQSIKNQKSWCNKCRSLTLEDAIEVGKKQGLQCLSNTYINNRVPLQWRCTEGHEFSRNLTDMKRKKSSYCPHCNKRAMHNIEIAKKIAQDQDGYCLSSEYINNKSNLLWCCSKGHEWYACLNSIKNRNSWCQLCSKYKREKLCYVIVSNYLRPPSANRWPDFLKTEEYPTGLQLDIPYYHYGFAIEV
;
A
#
# COMPACT_ATOMS: atom_id res chain seq x y z
N MET A 1 -44.64 -35.19 -0.12
CA MET A 1 -45.55 -35.09 -1.29
C MET A 1 -45.46 -33.68 -1.87
N THR A 2 -44.95 -33.54 -3.10
CA THR A 2 -44.95 -32.24 -3.80
C THR A 2 -46.38 -31.86 -4.19
N ARG A 3 -46.86 -30.74 -3.66
CA ARG A 3 -48.18 -30.17 -3.98
C ARG A 3 -48.33 -30.05 -5.51
N LYS A 4 -49.37 -30.68 -6.07
CA LYS A 4 -49.73 -30.52 -7.49
C LYS A 4 -50.09 -29.05 -7.74
N LEU A 5 -49.48 -28.47 -8.76
CA LEU A 5 -49.78 -27.10 -9.19
C LEU A 5 -51.13 -27.07 -9.90
N THR A 6 -51.86 -25.97 -9.77
CA THR A 6 -53.13 -25.73 -10.46
C THR A 6 -53.07 -24.55 -11.42
N LEU A 7 -54.11 -24.35 -12.23
CA LEU A 7 -54.25 -23.17 -13.08
C LEU A 7 -54.27 -21.87 -12.23
N ASP A 8 -54.91 -21.89 -11.06
CA ASP A 8 -54.91 -20.76 -10.13
C ASP A 8 -53.51 -20.42 -9.63
N ASP A 9 -52.65 -21.42 -9.43
CA ASP A 9 -51.25 -21.19 -9.10
C ASP A 9 -50.53 -20.48 -10.27
N ALA A 10 -50.83 -20.81 -11.52
CA ALA A 10 -50.29 -20.12 -12.70
C ALA A 10 -50.74 -18.66 -12.78
N ILE A 11 -52.03 -18.40 -12.57
CA ILE A 11 -52.60 -17.04 -12.56
C ILE A 11 -51.99 -16.21 -11.44
N ARG A 12 -51.81 -16.79 -10.24
CA ARG A 12 -51.17 -16.11 -9.11
C ARG A 12 -49.72 -15.75 -9.41
N ILE A 13 -48.93 -16.68 -9.95
CA ILE A 13 -47.54 -16.44 -10.35
C ILE A 13 -47.43 -15.33 -11.40
N ALA A 14 -48.38 -15.26 -12.33
CA ALA A 14 -48.42 -14.19 -13.32
C ALA A 14 -48.70 -12.82 -12.68
N LYS A 15 -49.68 -12.75 -11.77
CA LYS A 15 -50.03 -11.52 -11.04
C LYS A 15 -48.88 -11.01 -10.17
N GLU A 16 -48.19 -11.89 -9.45
CA GLU A 16 -47.00 -11.54 -8.64
C GLU A 16 -45.88 -10.88 -9.47
N ARG A 17 -45.84 -11.14 -10.79
CA ARG A 17 -44.84 -10.59 -11.72
C ARG A 17 -45.41 -9.53 -12.65
N ASN A 18 -46.54 -8.92 -12.28
CA ASN A 18 -47.24 -7.90 -13.06
C ASN A 18 -47.50 -8.35 -14.50
N GLY A 19 -48.01 -9.56 -14.68
CA GLY A 19 -48.47 -10.05 -15.98
C GLY A 19 -49.65 -11.00 -15.86
N PHE A 20 -49.93 -11.72 -16.95
CA PHE A 20 -51.14 -12.50 -17.14
C PHE A 20 -50.81 -13.92 -17.61
N CYS A 21 -51.56 -14.89 -17.10
CA CYS A 21 -51.66 -16.22 -17.72
C CYS A 21 -52.86 -16.17 -18.67
N LEU A 22 -52.63 -16.35 -19.97
CA LEU A 22 -53.68 -16.33 -21.00
C LEU A 22 -54.27 -17.71 -21.26
N SER A 23 -53.63 -18.78 -20.80
CA SER A 23 -54.18 -20.13 -20.89
C SER A 23 -55.41 -20.30 -19.99
N THR A 24 -56.45 -20.92 -20.54
CA THR A 24 -57.72 -21.21 -19.84
C THR A 24 -57.75 -22.60 -19.20
N GLN A 25 -56.79 -23.46 -19.51
CA GLN A 25 -56.71 -24.83 -19.01
C GLN A 25 -55.29 -25.19 -18.59
N TYR A 26 -55.17 -25.98 -17.51
CA TYR A 26 -53.91 -26.56 -17.05
C TYR A 26 -54.04 -28.08 -17.04
N ILE A 27 -53.34 -28.75 -17.95
CA ILE A 27 -53.39 -30.22 -18.10
C ILE A 27 -52.40 -30.88 -17.13
N ASN A 28 -51.13 -30.47 -17.18
CA ASN A 28 -50.06 -30.99 -16.32
C ASN A 28 -48.85 -30.03 -16.30
N CYS A 29 -47.79 -30.38 -15.56
CA CYS A 29 -46.59 -29.54 -15.42
C CYS A 29 -45.65 -29.55 -16.64
N GLU A 30 -45.93 -30.41 -17.61
CA GLU A 30 -45.16 -30.58 -18.86
C GLU A 30 -45.82 -29.86 -20.04
N THR A 31 -47.06 -29.37 -19.86
CA THR A 31 -47.78 -28.62 -20.89
C THR A 31 -47.43 -27.12 -20.76
N PRO A 32 -46.92 -26.48 -21.82
CA PRO A 32 -46.67 -25.04 -21.82
C PRO A 32 -47.97 -24.24 -21.70
N LEU A 33 -47.97 -23.26 -20.80
CA LEU A 33 -49.01 -22.24 -20.71
C LEU A 33 -48.59 -20.99 -21.50
N LEU A 34 -49.56 -20.23 -21.98
CA LEU A 34 -49.36 -18.94 -22.62
C LEU A 34 -49.35 -17.84 -21.57
N TRP A 35 -48.28 -17.06 -21.54
CA TRP A 35 -48.04 -15.99 -20.58
C TRP A 35 -47.91 -14.65 -21.30
N LYS A 36 -48.29 -13.56 -20.62
CA LYS A 36 -48.16 -12.18 -21.10
C LYS A 36 -47.53 -11.31 -20.02
N CYS A 37 -46.50 -10.54 -20.33
CA CYS A 37 -45.90 -9.59 -19.38
C CYS A 37 -46.59 -8.22 -19.43
N SER A 38 -46.29 -7.34 -18.46
CA SER A 38 -46.77 -5.94 -18.45
C SER A 38 -46.43 -5.14 -19.70
N LYS A 39 -45.32 -5.45 -20.38
CA LYS A 39 -44.93 -4.82 -21.67
C LYS A 39 -45.65 -5.43 -22.88
N GLY A 40 -46.62 -6.32 -22.68
CA GLY A 40 -47.42 -6.92 -23.76
C GLY A 40 -46.79 -8.11 -24.49
N HIS A 41 -45.56 -8.51 -24.15
CA HIS A 41 -44.94 -9.69 -24.77
C HIS A 41 -45.65 -10.98 -24.36
N GLU A 42 -45.96 -11.82 -25.35
CA GLU A 42 -46.59 -13.13 -25.18
C GLU A 42 -45.59 -14.26 -25.47
N TRP A 43 -45.59 -15.32 -24.65
CA TRP A 43 -44.74 -16.50 -24.85
C TRP A 43 -45.31 -17.76 -24.21
N TYR A 44 -44.96 -18.91 -24.77
CA TYR A 44 -45.26 -20.22 -24.18
C TYR A 44 -44.14 -20.65 -23.22
N ALA A 45 -44.51 -21.08 -22.01
CA ALA A 45 -43.57 -21.65 -21.05
C ALA A 45 -44.24 -22.59 -20.05
N LEU A 46 -43.48 -23.57 -19.56
CA LEU A 46 -43.91 -24.45 -18.47
C LEU A 46 -44.04 -23.67 -17.17
N ILE A 47 -45.06 -23.99 -16.37
CA ILE A 47 -45.30 -23.37 -15.06
C ILE A 47 -44.09 -23.50 -14.13
N ASN A 48 -43.36 -24.62 -14.17
CA ASN A 48 -42.15 -24.84 -13.38
C ASN A 48 -41.00 -23.93 -13.83
N ASN A 49 -40.84 -23.71 -15.13
CA ASN A 49 -39.82 -22.80 -15.66
C ASN A 49 -40.10 -21.37 -15.24
N VAL A 50 -41.38 -20.96 -15.28
CA VAL A 50 -41.79 -19.64 -14.85
C VAL A 50 -41.63 -19.50 -13.33
N LYS A 51 -42.11 -20.47 -12.54
CA LYS A 51 -42.00 -20.45 -11.06
C LYS A 51 -40.56 -20.39 -10.58
N ASN A 52 -39.69 -21.28 -11.09
CA ASN A 52 -38.37 -21.52 -10.52
C ASN A 52 -37.24 -20.69 -11.16
N ARG A 53 -37.42 -20.13 -12.36
CA ARG A 53 -36.38 -19.29 -12.98
C ARG A 53 -36.51 -17.84 -12.53
N ARG A 54 -35.35 -17.17 -12.39
CA ARG A 54 -35.27 -15.73 -12.07
C ARG A 54 -35.73 -14.80 -13.20
N THR A 55 -36.04 -15.34 -14.38
CA THR A 55 -36.37 -14.57 -15.58
C THR A 55 -37.84 -14.75 -15.96
N TRP A 56 -38.64 -13.70 -15.79
CA TRP A 56 -40.07 -13.67 -16.12
C TRP A 56 -40.31 -13.64 -17.63
N CYS A 57 -39.81 -12.63 -18.33
CA CYS A 57 -39.96 -12.45 -19.76
C CYS A 57 -38.60 -12.23 -20.43
N ARG A 58 -38.23 -13.10 -21.38
CA ARG A 58 -36.94 -13.00 -22.09
C ARG A 58 -36.84 -11.75 -22.97
N LYS A 59 -37.95 -11.32 -23.56
CA LYS A 59 -38.00 -10.09 -24.38
C LYS A 59 -37.85 -8.83 -23.53
N CYS A 60 -38.37 -8.82 -22.30
CA CYS A 60 -38.13 -7.69 -21.37
C CYS A 60 -36.70 -7.63 -20.83
N LEU A 61 -35.97 -8.74 -20.85
CA LEU A 61 -34.56 -8.83 -20.47
C LEU A 61 -33.60 -8.53 -21.63
N ALA A 62 -34.09 -8.60 -22.88
CA ALA A 62 -33.30 -8.25 -24.04
C ALA A 62 -33.15 -6.72 -24.08
N PHE A 63 -31.90 -6.26 -24.14
CA PHE A 63 -31.61 -4.85 -24.39
C PHE A 63 -32.00 -4.50 -25.83
N THR A 64 -32.41 -3.25 -26.04
CA THR A 64 -32.63 -2.71 -27.39
C THR A 64 -31.46 -1.82 -27.83
N ILE A 65 -31.44 -1.42 -29.11
CA ILE A 65 -30.46 -0.44 -29.58
C ILE A 65 -30.67 0.93 -28.92
N GLU A 66 -31.90 1.29 -28.55
CA GLU A 66 -32.15 2.52 -27.79
C GLU A 66 -31.54 2.45 -26.39
N ASP A 67 -31.53 1.29 -25.73
CA ASP A 67 -30.87 1.12 -24.44
C ASP A 67 -29.35 1.36 -24.55
N ALA A 68 -28.75 0.89 -25.64
CA ALA A 68 -27.34 1.13 -25.94
C ALA A 68 -27.05 2.62 -26.20
N ARG A 69 -27.91 3.31 -26.98
CA ARG A 69 -27.78 4.75 -27.25
C ARG A 69 -27.91 5.59 -25.98
N LYS A 70 -28.93 5.35 -25.15
CA LYS A 70 -29.09 6.04 -23.86
C LYS A 70 -27.88 5.82 -22.95
N TYR A 71 -27.33 4.61 -22.92
CA TYR A 71 -26.13 4.35 -22.14
C TYR A 71 -24.91 5.09 -22.68
N ALA A 72 -24.78 5.24 -24.00
CA ALA A 72 -23.72 6.03 -24.61
C ALA A 72 -23.80 7.50 -24.21
N GLU A 73 -25.01 8.08 -24.23
CA GLU A 73 -25.25 9.47 -23.81
C GLU A 73 -24.84 9.70 -22.35
N ILE A 74 -25.23 8.79 -21.44
CA ILE A 74 -24.83 8.85 -20.02
C ILE A 74 -23.31 8.83 -19.86
N CYS A 75 -22.61 8.10 -20.72
CA CYS A 75 -21.15 8.00 -20.68
C CYS A 75 -20.43 9.10 -21.47
N GLY A 76 -21.16 10.07 -22.04
CA GLY A 76 -20.59 11.15 -22.85
C GLY A 76 -20.09 10.66 -24.21
N GLY A 77 -20.89 9.88 -24.93
CA GLY A 77 -20.58 9.46 -26.30
C GLY A 77 -21.81 8.96 -27.06
N TYR A 78 -21.56 8.23 -28.15
CA TYR A 78 -22.55 7.82 -29.14
C TYR A 78 -22.42 6.32 -29.44
N CYS A 79 -23.56 5.68 -29.69
CA CYS A 79 -23.62 4.37 -30.31
C CYS A 79 -23.86 4.56 -31.80
N LEU A 80 -22.88 4.17 -32.63
CA LEU A 80 -22.90 4.31 -34.08
C LEU A 80 -23.66 3.17 -34.77
N SER A 81 -23.91 2.07 -34.06
CA SER A 81 -24.69 0.96 -34.59
C SER A 81 -26.16 1.33 -34.79
N THR A 82 -26.73 0.83 -35.88
CA THR A 82 -28.16 0.97 -36.21
C THR A 82 -29.00 -0.13 -35.58
N GLU A 83 -28.42 -1.30 -35.33
CA GLU A 83 -29.14 -2.49 -34.87
C GLU A 83 -28.43 -3.18 -33.70
N TYR A 84 -29.21 -3.76 -32.79
CA TYR A 84 -28.73 -4.63 -31.73
C TYR A 84 -29.27 -6.05 -31.93
N VAL A 85 -28.42 -6.94 -32.44
CA VAL A 85 -28.82 -8.31 -32.79
C VAL A 85 -28.84 -9.21 -31.56
N ASN A 86 -27.76 -9.23 -30.78
CA ASN A 86 -27.67 -10.01 -29.53
C ASN A 86 -26.54 -9.52 -28.62
N TYR A 87 -26.41 -10.14 -27.44
CA TYR A 87 -25.42 -9.75 -26.42
C TYR A 87 -23.96 -10.05 -26.78
N LYS A 88 -23.71 -10.91 -27.78
CA LYS A 88 -22.35 -11.29 -28.21
C LYS A 88 -21.83 -10.38 -29.32
N ILE A 89 -22.72 -9.91 -30.20
CA ILE A 89 -22.33 -9.09 -31.34
C ILE A 89 -21.89 -7.71 -30.85
N PRO A 90 -20.66 -7.27 -31.20
CA PRO A 90 -20.19 -5.94 -30.85
C PRO A 90 -21.06 -4.85 -31.47
N LEU A 91 -21.24 -3.75 -30.74
CA LEU A 91 -21.71 -2.50 -31.29
C LEU A 91 -20.53 -1.57 -31.53
N PHE A 92 -20.71 -0.61 -32.43
CA PHE A 92 -19.76 0.46 -32.70
C PHE A 92 -20.06 1.65 -31.80
N TRP A 93 -19.03 2.15 -31.12
CA TRP A 93 -19.13 3.23 -30.14
C TRP A 93 -18.16 4.35 -30.46
N GLU A 94 -18.54 5.56 -30.08
CA GLU A 94 -17.71 6.77 -30.17
C GLU A 94 -17.80 7.55 -28.86
N CYS A 95 -16.67 7.97 -28.28
CA CYS A 95 -16.71 8.86 -27.11
C CYS A 95 -16.69 10.33 -27.53
N SER A 96 -16.97 11.25 -26.60
CA SER A 96 -16.83 12.70 -26.79
C SER A 96 -15.49 13.16 -27.36
N ASN A 97 -14.39 12.45 -27.05
CA ASN A 97 -13.06 12.73 -27.59
C ASN A 97 -12.82 12.14 -29.01
N GLY A 98 -13.86 11.65 -29.70
CA GLY A 98 -13.78 11.11 -31.07
C GLY A 98 -13.15 9.71 -31.20
N HIS A 99 -12.84 9.03 -30.10
CA HIS A 99 -12.34 7.67 -30.16
C HIS A 99 -13.44 6.69 -30.55
N LYS A 100 -13.20 5.90 -31.60
CA LYS A 100 -14.10 4.84 -32.07
C LYS A 100 -13.61 3.46 -31.66
N TRP A 101 -14.51 2.59 -31.22
CA TRP A 101 -14.19 1.19 -30.89
C TRP A 101 -15.40 0.27 -31.03
N GLU A 102 -15.12 -1.02 -31.13
CA GLU A 102 -16.13 -2.09 -31.16
C GLU A 102 -16.14 -2.83 -29.82
N ALA A 103 -17.33 -2.98 -29.22
CA ALA A 103 -17.48 -3.80 -28.02
C ALA A 103 -18.95 -4.24 -27.81
N PRO A 104 -19.20 -5.41 -27.21
CA PRO A 104 -20.56 -5.82 -26.85
C PRO A 104 -21.14 -4.93 -25.75
N PHE A 105 -22.42 -4.55 -25.86
CA PHE A 105 -23.09 -3.67 -24.90
C PHE A 105 -23.01 -4.17 -23.45
N GLN A 106 -23.23 -5.47 -23.24
CA GLN A 106 -23.17 -6.08 -21.92
C GLN A 106 -21.75 -5.99 -21.30
N SER A 107 -20.71 -6.06 -22.14
CA SER A 107 -19.33 -5.93 -21.69
C SER A 107 -19.05 -4.52 -21.16
N ILE A 108 -19.46 -3.49 -21.90
CA ILE A 108 -19.28 -2.09 -21.49
C ILE A 108 -20.03 -1.82 -20.17
N LYS A 109 -21.29 -2.26 -20.08
CA LYS A 109 -22.13 -2.08 -18.89
C LYS A 109 -21.55 -2.76 -17.65
N ASN A 110 -20.96 -3.95 -17.81
CA ASN A 110 -20.39 -4.72 -16.70
C ASN A 110 -19.01 -4.21 -16.26
N GLN A 111 -18.15 -3.80 -17.21
CA GLN A 111 -16.77 -3.41 -16.92
C GLN A 111 -16.65 -1.99 -16.32
N LYS A 112 -17.72 -1.19 -16.33
CA LYS A 112 -17.74 0.22 -15.87
C LYS A 112 -16.65 1.09 -16.52
N SER A 113 -16.13 0.70 -17.69
CA SER A 113 -15.15 1.46 -18.45
C SER A 113 -15.74 1.79 -19.81
N TRP A 114 -15.90 3.08 -20.09
CA TRP A 114 -16.50 3.58 -21.32
C TRP A 114 -15.52 3.51 -22.50
N CYS A 115 -14.49 4.36 -22.48
CA CYS A 115 -13.49 4.43 -23.55
C CYS A 115 -12.09 4.12 -23.02
N ASN A 116 -11.48 3.05 -23.54
CA ASN A 116 -10.12 2.65 -23.15
C ASN A 116 -9.07 3.69 -23.56
N LYS A 117 -9.27 4.40 -24.67
CA LYS A 117 -8.36 5.46 -25.10
C LYS A 117 -8.45 6.69 -24.19
N CYS A 118 -9.65 7.12 -23.79
CA CYS A 118 -9.80 8.20 -22.79
C CYS A 118 -9.28 7.81 -21.40
N ARG A 119 -9.28 6.52 -21.06
CA ARG A 119 -8.68 6.01 -19.83
C ARG A 119 -7.15 5.86 -19.94
N SER A 120 -6.63 5.69 -21.16
CA SER A 120 -5.20 5.55 -21.40
C SER A 120 -4.58 6.93 -21.27
N LEU A 121 -3.67 7.08 -20.30
CA LEU A 121 -2.87 8.31 -20.19
C LEU A 121 -2.16 8.56 -21.53
N THR A 122 -2.09 9.80 -21.98
CA THR A 122 -1.23 10.19 -23.09
C THR A 122 0.18 10.53 -22.61
N LEU A 123 1.09 10.82 -23.55
CA LEU A 123 2.43 11.32 -23.19
C LEU A 123 2.31 12.69 -22.50
N GLU A 124 1.38 13.53 -22.93
CA GLU A 124 1.09 14.83 -22.32
C GLU A 124 0.64 14.68 -20.87
N ASP A 125 -0.28 13.73 -20.60
CA ASP A 125 -0.70 13.41 -19.23
C ASP A 125 0.48 12.95 -18.38
N ALA A 126 1.40 12.17 -18.95
CA ALA A 126 2.61 11.71 -18.28
C ALA A 126 3.52 12.89 -17.90
N ILE A 127 3.74 13.80 -18.86
CA ILE A 127 4.54 15.02 -18.67
C ILE A 127 3.94 15.89 -17.57
N GLU A 128 2.61 16.08 -17.55
CA GLU A 128 1.94 16.89 -16.53
C GLU A 128 2.09 16.28 -15.12
N VAL A 129 1.99 14.95 -15.01
CA VAL A 129 2.23 14.24 -13.75
C VAL A 129 3.67 14.44 -13.28
N GLY A 130 4.65 14.36 -14.18
CA GLY A 130 6.06 14.63 -13.86
C GLY A 130 6.30 16.07 -13.40
N LYS A 131 5.73 17.05 -14.10
CA LYS A 131 5.84 18.48 -13.76
C LYS A 131 5.33 18.79 -12.35
N LYS A 132 4.18 18.23 -11.96
CA LYS A 132 3.63 18.36 -10.59
C LYS A 132 4.56 17.79 -9.51
N GLN A 133 5.47 16.90 -9.89
CA GLN A 133 6.45 16.25 -9.00
C GLN A 133 7.86 16.83 -9.12
N GLY A 134 8.06 17.92 -9.88
CA GLY A 134 9.39 18.52 -10.12
C GLY A 134 10.29 17.69 -11.05
N LEU A 135 9.69 16.90 -11.95
CA LEU A 135 10.38 16.04 -12.90
C LEU A 135 10.11 16.49 -14.35
N GLN A 136 11.15 16.48 -15.17
CA GLN A 136 11.11 16.70 -16.61
C GLN A 136 11.15 15.35 -17.32
N CYS A 137 10.20 15.08 -18.22
CA CYS A 137 10.24 13.90 -19.09
C CYS A 137 11.24 14.11 -20.23
N LEU A 138 12.10 13.12 -20.49
CA LEU A 138 13.06 13.09 -21.61
C LEU A 138 12.61 12.15 -22.74
N SER A 139 11.55 11.36 -22.52
CA SER A 139 11.03 10.42 -23.51
C SER A 139 10.08 11.11 -24.49
N ASN A 140 10.25 10.82 -25.79
CA ASN A 140 9.43 11.36 -26.86
C ASN A 140 8.24 10.47 -27.24
N THR A 141 8.13 9.28 -26.65
CA THR A 141 7.07 8.31 -26.93
C THR A 141 6.53 7.73 -25.64
N TYR A 142 5.22 7.47 -25.63
CA TYR A 142 4.54 6.79 -24.52
C TYR A 142 3.75 5.61 -25.07
N ILE A 143 4.10 4.41 -24.63
CA ILE A 143 3.44 3.17 -25.06
C ILE A 143 2.30 2.83 -24.10
N ASN A 144 2.60 2.74 -22.79
CA ASN A 144 1.64 2.47 -21.74
C ASN A 144 2.24 2.79 -20.35
N ASN A 145 1.43 2.66 -19.29
CA ASN A 145 1.80 3.04 -17.92
C ASN A 145 2.79 2.09 -17.23
N ARG A 146 3.16 0.98 -17.87
CA ARG A 146 4.14 0.00 -17.38
C ARG A 146 5.49 0.15 -18.07
N VAL A 147 5.52 0.67 -19.29
CA VAL A 147 6.77 0.98 -19.99
C VAL A 147 7.45 2.16 -19.29
N PRO A 148 8.72 2.04 -18.87
CA PRO A 148 9.45 3.12 -18.24
C PRO A 148 9.65 4.31 -19.18
N LEU A 149 9.49 5.51 -18.64
CA LEU A 149 9.89 6.77 -19.27
C LEU A 149 11.21 7.24 -18.62
N GLN A 150 11.97 8.05 -19.35
CA GLN A 150 13.17 8.70 -18.85
C GLN A 150 12.80 10.06 -18.23
N TRP A 151 13.31 10.31 -17.03
CA TRP A 151 13.00 11.51 -16.24
C TRP A 151 14.28 12.20 -15.78
N ARG A 152 14.23 13.53 -15.67
CA ARG A 152 15.26 14.38 -15.07
C ARG A 152 14.66 15.20 -13.93
N CYS A 153 15.25 15.20 -12.73
CA CYS A 153 14.79 16.04 -11.62
C CYS A 153 15.39 17.46 -11.66
N THR A 154 14.91 18.35 -10.79
CA THR A 154 15.47 19.70 -10.61
C THR A 154 16.97 19.69 -10.29
N GLU A 155 17.44 18.72 -9.50
CA GLU A 155 18.86 18.53 -9.18
C GLU A 155 19.69 17.91 -10.32
N GLY A 156 19.10 17.72 -11.52
CA GLY A 156 19.80 17.21 -12.71
C GLY A 156 19.94 15.68 -12.81
N HIS A 157 19.47 14.89 -11.84
CA HIS A 157 19.54 13.43 -11.91
C HIS A 157 18.62 12.84 -12.96
N GLU A 158 19.16 11.95 -13.80
CA GLU A 158 18.43 11.20 -14.81
C GLU A 158 18.13 9.77 -14.33
N PHE A 159 16.89 9.32 -14.52
CA PHE A 159 16.48 7.98 -14.12
C PHE A 159 15.28 7.47 -14.94
N SER A 160 15.15 6.15 -15.01
CA SER A 160 14.05 5.49 -15.70
C SER A 160 12.96 5.05 -14.72
N ARG A 161 11.70 5.41 -14.98
CA ARG A 161 10.55 5.03 -14.15
C ARG A 161 9.25 5.04 -14.92
N ASN A 162 8.36 4.10 -14.63
CA ASN A 162 7.02 4.05 -15.23
C ASN A 162 6.00 4.91 -14.46
N LEU A 163 4.91 5.30 -15.12
CA LEU A 163 3.86 6.15 -14.53
C LEU A 163 3.10 5.49 -13.37
N THR A 164 2.94 4.16 -13.39
CA THR A 164 2.26 3.44 -12.30
C THR A 164 3.00 3.63 -10.97
N ASP A 165 4.33 3.55 -11.00
CA ASP A 165 5.19 3.70 -9.84
C ASP A 165 5.41 5.17 -9.43
N MET A 166 5.19 6.12 -10.33
CA MET A 166 5.16 7.55 -10.00
C MET A 166 3.86 7.97 -9.30
N LYS A 167 2.74 7.33 -9.63
CA LYS A 167 1.44 7.57 -8.96
C LYS A 167 1.38 6.96 -7.56
N ARG A 168 2.16 5.91 -7.31
CA ARG A 168 2.29 5.32 -5.97
C ARG A 168 3.11 6.25 -5.09
N LYS A 169 2.45 6.94 -4.16
CA LYS A 169 3.01 7.87 -3.19
C LYS A 169 3.97 7.17 -2.21
N LYS A 170 5.14 6.75 -2.67
CA LYS A 170 6.28 6.35 -1.83
C LYS A 170 7.26 7.51 -1.80
N SER A 171 7.75 7.79 -0.60
CA SER A 171 8.57 8.90 -0.09
C SER A 171 9.65 9.56 -0.98
N SER A 172 9.86 9.19 -2.24
CA SER A 172 10.66 9.98 -3.19
C SER A 172 10.24 9.83 -4.65
N TYR A 173 10.11 10.98 -5.33
CA TYR A 173 9.93 11.08 -6.78
C TYR A 173 11.22 10.76 -7.55
N CYS A 174 12.38 11.26 -7.10
CA CYS A 174 13.68 10.94 -7.67
C CYS A 174 14.47 9.95 -6.77
N PRO A 175 14.93 8.80 -7.28
CA PRO A 175 15.69 7.83 -6.49
C PRO A 175 17.05 8.36 -6.02
N HIS A 176 17.56 9.43 -6.62
CA HIS A 176 18.86 10.03 -6.29
C HIS A 176 18.72 11.20 -5.30
N CYS A 177 17.70 12.05 -5.41
CA CYS A 177 17.48 13.20 -4.52
C CYS A 177 17.13 12.81 -3.07
N ASN A 178 16.73 11.57 -2.84
CA ASN A 178 16.21 11.11 -1.55
C ASN A 178 16.91 9.85 -1.05
N LYS A 179 18.11 9.60 -1.59
CA LYS A 179 19.11 8.92 -0.77
C LYS A 179 19.34 9.86 0.40
N ARG A 180 18.86 9.45 1.58
CA ARG A 180 19.40 9.87 2.88
C ARG A 180 20.87 10.16 2.66
N ALA A 181 21.26 11.43 2.84
CA ALA A 181 22.57 12.01 2.55
C ALA A 181 23.62 10.95 2.26
N MET A 182 24.16 10.90 1.03
CA MET A 182 25.35 10.07 0.78
C MET A 182 26.33 10.35 1.89
N HIS A 183 26.49 9.37 2.76
CA HIS A 183 27.41 9.45 3.86
C HIS A 183 28.79 9.49 3.23
N ASN A 184 29.44 10.64 3.26
CA ASN A 184 30.84 10.77 2.89
C ASN A 184 31.67 10.78 4.17
N ILE A 185 32.98 10.60 4.03
CA ILE A 185 33.90 10.62 5.19
C ILE A 185 33.89 11.98 5.90
N GLU A 186 33.57 13.07 5.19
CA GLU A 186 33.46 14.41 5.75
C GLU A 186 32.30 14.54 6.74
N ILE A 187 31.14 13.93 6.45
CA ILE A 187 30.02 13.86 7.38
C ILE A 187 30.43 13.10 8.65
N ALA A 188 31.22 12.03 8.53
CA ALA A 188 31.74 11.32 9.68
C ALA A 188 32.67 12.21 10.53
N LYS A 189 33.57 12.96 9.89
CA LYS A 189 34.45 13.92 10.58
C LYS A 189 33.68 15.03 11.28
N LYS A 190 32.64 15.58 10.65
CA LYS A 190 31.78 16.62 11.24
C LYS A 190 31.02 16.10 12.46
N ILE A 191 30.41 14.91 12.36
CA ILE A 191 29.72 14.28 13.49
C ILE A 191 30.69 14.01 14.64
N ALA A 192 31.95 13.69 14.34
CA ALA A 192 32.96 13.53 15.37
C ALA A 192 33.28 14.84 16.09
N GLN A 193 33.45 15.93 15.33
CA GLN A 193 33.69 17.26 15.89
C GLN A 193 32.53 17.73 16.77
N ASP A 194 31.28 17.51 16.34
CA ASP A 194 30.07 17.84 17.11
C ASP A 194 29.98 17.07 18.45
N GLN A 195 30.73 15.98 18.61
CA GLN A 195 30.79 15.13 19.81
C GLN A 195 32.14 15.26 20.56
N ASP A 196 32.86 16.37 20.33
CA ASP A 196 34.18 16.65 20.86
C ASP A 196 35.17 15.49 20.63
N GLY A 197 35.20 14.94 19.42
CA GLY A 197 36.15 13.89 19.07
C GLY A 197 36.53 13.90 17.58
N TYR A 198 37.16 12.81 17.15
CA TYR A 198 37.80 12.69 15.86
C TYR A 198 37.40 11.40 15.15
N CYS A 199 37.21 11.47 13.83
CA CYS A 199 37.16 10.29 12.97
C CYS A 199 38.54 10.09 12.36
N LEU A 200 39.20 8.98 12.71
CA LEU A 200 40.57 8.64 12.30
C LEU A 200 40.62 7.93 10.94
N SER A 201 39.48 7.47 10.42
CA SER A 201 39.42 6.85 9.10
C SER A 201 39.60 7.86 7.96
N SER A 202 40.38 7.48 6.96
CA SER A 202 40.60 8.26 5.73
C SER A 202 39.52 8.02 4.68
N GLU A 203 38.90 6.84 4.66
CA GLU A 203 37.97 6.41 3.62
C GLU A 203 36.65 5.90 4.19
N TYR A 204 35.57 6.12 3.42
CA TYR A 204 34.23 5.60 3.73
C TYR A 204 33.72 4.76 2.57
N ILE A 205 33.51 3.46 2.83
CA ILE A 205 33.07 2.51 1.81
C ILE A 205 31.55 2.46 1.75
N ASN A 206 30.87 2.22 2.88
CA ASN A 206 29.40 2.14 2.95
C ASN A 206 28.83 2.24 4.38
N ASN A 207 27.49 2.18 4.52
CA ASN A 207 26.80 2.31 5.82
C ASN A 207 27.04 1.16 6.80
N LYS A 208 27.64 0.05 6.35
CA LYS A 208 27.96 -1.13 7.16
C LYS A 208 29.45 -1.22 7.50
N SER A 209 30.33 -0.54 6.76
CA SER A 209 31.76 -0.50 7.08
C SER A 209 32.00 0.28 8.36
N ASN A 210 32.85 -0.26 9.22
CA ASN A 210 33.27 0.41 10.44
C ASN A 210 34.26 1.52 10.11
N LEU A 211 34.09 2.66 10.77
CA LEU A 211 35.08 3.72 10.84
C LEU A 211 35.74 3.67 12.22
N LEU A 212 36.97 4.16 12.30
CA LEU A 212 37.71 4.34 13.54
C LEU A 212 37.40 5.74 14.09
N TRP A 213 36.97 5.79 15.34
CA TRP A 213 36.57 7.00 16.06
C TRP A 213 37.42 7.17 17.31
N CYS A 214 37.61 8.42 17.73
CA CYS A 214 38.28 8.80 18.97
C CYS A 214 37.46 9.88 19.69
N CYS A 215 37.22 9.75 21.00
CA CYS A 215 36.53 10.77 21.79
C CYS A 215 37.51 11.77 22.44
N SER A 216 37.02 12.88 22.99
CA SER A 216 37.84 13.86 23.74
C SER A 216 38.73 13.29 24.83
N LYS A 217 38.36 12.14 25.41
CA LYS A 217 39.15 11.44 26.44
C LYS A 217 40.22 10.49 25.88
N GLY A 218 40.40 10.45 24.56
CA GLY A 218 41.40 9.60 23.89
C GLY A 218 40.98 8.13 23.67
N HIS A 219 39.74 7.75 23.97
CA HIS A 219 39.28 6.39 23.70
C HIS A 219 39.05 6.16 22.20
N GLU A 220 39.63 5.10 21.66
CA GLU A 220 39.46 4.69 20.27
C GLU A 220 38.51 3.49 20.14
N TRP A 221 37.61 3.51 19.13
CA TRP A 221 36.74 2.36 18.85
C TRP A 221 36.28 2.31 17.39
N TYR A 222 35.87 1.11 16.97
CA TYR A 222 35.28 0.86 15.66
C TYR A 222 33.75 0.92 15.72
N ALA A 223 33.14 1.73 14.85
CA ALA A 223 31.69 1.78 14.70
C ALA A 223 31.28 2.23 13.29
N CYS A 224 30.16 1.73 12.79
CA CYS A 224 29.58 2.23 11.55
C CYS A 224 28.89 3.59 11.77
N LEU A 225 28.97 4.46 10.75
CA LEU A 225 28.41 5.82 10.82
C LEU A 225 26.90 5.85 11.15
N ASN A 226 26.16 4.85 10.69
CA ASN A 226 24.72 4.73 10.96
C ASN A 226 24.43 4.48 12.45
N SER A 227 25.30 3.76 13.16
CA SER A 227 25.15 3.55 14.61
C SER A 227 25.40 4.84 15.38
N ILE A 228 26.46 5.57 15.03
CA ILE A 228 26.79 6.85 15.66
C ILE A 228 25.67 7.88 15.45
N LYS A 229 25.22 8.06 14.19
CA LYS A 229 24.26 9.10 13.82
C LYS A 229 22.83 8.84 14.34
N ASN A 230 22.36 7.60 14.29
CA ASN A 230 20.95 7.29 14.54
C ASN A 230 20.68 6.64 15.90
N ARG A 231 21.71 6.14 16.60
CA ARG A 231 21.54 5.45 17.90
C ARG A 231 22.15 6.21 19.09
N ASN A 232 22.65 7.44 18.89
CA ASN A 232 23.34 8.25 19.91
C ASN A 232 24.42 7.49 20.69
N SER A 233 24.99 6.44 20.10
CA SER A 233 25.98 5.59 20.73
C SER A 233 27.38 6.15 20.38
N TRP A 234 27.82 7.21 21.06
CA TRP A 234 29.13 7.81 20.82
C TRP A 234 30.25 6.90 21.34
N CYS A 235 30.72 7.13 22.56
CA CYS A 235 31.76 6.31 23.18
C CYS A 235 31.18 5.40 24.27
N GLN A 236 31.31 4.08 24.10
CA GLN A 236 30.83 3.08 25.06
C GLN A 236 31.54 3.18 26.42
N LEU A 237 32.83 3.55 26.42
CA LEU A 237 33.59 3.75 27.66
C LEU A 237 33.10 5.01 28.40
N CYS A 238 32.72 6.06 27.68
CA CYS A 238 32.13 7.27 28.27
C CYS A 238 30.65 7.13 28.68
N SER A 239 29.91 6.20 28.05
CA SER A 239 28.47 6.00 28.30
C SER A 239 28.14 4.92 29.34
N LYS A 240 28.96 3.86 29.45
CA LYS A 240 28.64 2.67 30.28
C LYS A 240 29.19 2.73 31.71
N TYR A 241 30.21 3.53 31.99
CA TYR A 241 30.99 3.45 33.24
C TYR A 241 31.04 4.71 34.07
N LYS A 242 30.03 5.58 34.00
CA LYS A 242 30.15 6.93 34.57
C LYS A 242 30.26 7.03 36.10
N ARG A 243 30.15 5.95 36.88
CA ARG A 243 30.21 6.04 38.35
C ARG A 243 31.07 4.96 38.99
N GLU A 244 30.54 3.77 39.20
CA GLU A 244 31.21 2.74 40.01
C GLU A 244 32.52 2.21 39.40
N LYS A 245 32.52 1.75 38.14
CA LYS A 245 33.73 1.15 37.53
C LYS A 245 34.86 2.16 37.28
N LEU A 246 34.53 3.43 37.06
CA LEU A 246 35.54 4.49 36.93
C LEU A 246 36.15 4.80 38.30
N CYS A 247 35.33 4.94 39.35
CA CYS A 247 35.80 5.05 40.74
C CYS A 247 36.65 3.82 41.12
N TYR A 248 36.22 2.62 40.76
CA TYR A 248 36.95 1.38 40.97
C TYR A 248 38.35 1.46 40.34
N VAL A 249 38.45 1.76 39.04
CA VAL A 249 39.74 1.82 38.33
C VAL A 249 40.65 2.91 38.92
N ILE A 250 40.12 4.12 39.14
CA ILE A 250 40.91 5.24 39.67
C ILE A 250 41.44 4.91 41.06
N VAL A 251 40.57 4.50 41.99
CA VAL A 251 40.96 4.27 43.38
C VAL A 251 41.85 3.04 43.50
N SER A 252 41.60 2.00 42.70
CA SER A 252 42.46 0.80 42.71
C SER A 252 43.90 1.06 42.26
N ASN A 253 44.13 2.06 41.39
CA ASN A 253 45.48 2.47 41.01
C ASN A 253 46.27 3.09 42.19
N TYR A 254 45.59 3.69 43.17
CA TYR A 254 46.24 4.32 44.33
C TYR A 254 46.27 3.41 45.57
N LEU A 255 45.23 2.61 45.79
CA LEU A 255 45.01 1.88 47.05
C LEU A 255 44.96 0.35 46.91
N ARG A 256 45.30 -0.18 45.72
CA ARG A 256 45.12 -1.59 45.31
C ARG A 256 43.64 -1.96 45.11
N PRO A 257 43.28 -3.14 44.57
CA PRO A 257 41.87 -3.50 44.37
C PRO A 257 41.06 -3.45 45.68
N PRO A 258 39.78 -3.02 45.63
CA PRO A 258 38.92 -2.95 46.81
C PRO A 258 38.68 -4.35 47.40
N SER A 259 38.20 -4.35 48.64
CA SER A 259 37.80 -5.57 49.34
C SER A 259 36.60 -6.22 48.65
N ALA A 260 36.46 -7.54 48.80
CA ALA A 260 35.25 -8.22 48.35
C ALA A 260 34.02 -7.68 49.10
N ASN A 261 32.92 -7.43 48.38
CA ASN A 261 31.71 -6.88 48.96
C ASN A 261 31.16 -7.77 50.06
N ARG A 262 30.76 -7.17 51.18
CA ARG A 262 30.06 -7.82 52.29
C ARG A 262 28.79 -7.01 52.62
N TRP A 263 27.85 -7.63 53.32
CA TRP A 263 26.70 -6.99 53.94
C TRP A 263 27.01 -6.80 55.44
N PRO A 264 27.53 -5.65 55.87
CA PRO A 264 27.93 -5.44 57.25
C PRO A 264 26.71 -5.41 58.18
N ASP A 265 26.82 -6.03 59.35
CA ASP A 265 25.71 -6.11 60.31
C ASP A 265 25.21 -4.73 60.78
N PHE A 266 26.08 -3.71 60.79
CA PHE A 266 25.73 -2.34 61.19
C PHE A 266 24.83 -1.61 60.18
N LEU A 267 24.63 -2.16 58.97
CA LEU A 267 23.71 -1.63 57.95
C LEU A 267 22.36 -2.36 57.93
N LYS A 268 22.07 -3.20 58.93
CA LYS A 268 20.75 -3.81 59.10
C LYS A 268 19.79 -2.80 59.72
N THR A 269 18.62 -2.63 59.11
CA THR A 269 17.51 -1.81 59.65
C THR A 269 16.26 -2.67 59.75
N GLU A 270 15.20 -2.16 60.41
CA GLU A 270 13.90 -2.86 60.42
C GLU A 270 13.33 -3.05 59.00
N GLU A 271 13.63 -2.14 58.08
CA GLU A 271 13.25 -2.24 56.67
C GLU A 271 14.14 -3.21 55.86
N TYR A 272 15.42 -3.36 56.24
CA TYR A 272 16.40 -4.21 55.56
C TYR A 272 17.08 -5.16 56.55
N PRO A 273 16.41 -6.24 56.99
CA PRO A 273 16.92 -7.15 58.03
C PRO A 273 18.16 -7.95 57.60
N THR A 274 18.42 -8.06 56.29
CA THR A 274 19.64 -8.69 55.73
C THR A 274 20.82 -7.72 55.57
N GLY A 275 20.60 -6.41 55.76
CA GLY A 275 21.60 -5.37 55.59
C GLY A 275 21.71 -4.86 54.15
N LEU A 276 22.41 -3.74 53.98
CA LEU A 276 22.70 -3.12 52.67
C LEU A 276 24.13 -3.45 52.21
N GLN A 277 24.31 -3.52 50.88
CA GLN A 277 25.62 -3.74 50.25
C GLN A 277 26.32 -2.40 50.04
N LEU A 278 27.63 -2.37 50.27
CA LEU A 278 28.49 -1.22 49.92
C LEU A 278 29.05 -1.37 48.51
N ASP A 279 29.13 -0.27 47.75
CA ASP A 279 29.54 -0.29 46.33
C ASP A 279 31.04 -0.61 46.16
N ILE A 280 31.93 0.17 46.78
CA ILE A 280 33.40 -0.01 46.68
C ILE A 280 34.05 0.03 48.07
N PRO A 281 34.13 -1.10 48.80
CA PRO A 281 34.64 -1.13 50.17
C PRO A 281 36.17 -1.29 50.25
N TYR A 282 36.80 -0.57 51.17
CA TYR A 282 38.21 -0.70 51.54
C TYR A 282 38.33 -0.94 53.05
N TYR A 283 37.97 -2.15 53.51
CA TYR A 283 37.92 -2.45 54.95
C TYR A 283 39.27 -2.26 55.67
N HIS A 284 40.38 -2.52 54.98
CA HIS A 284 41.73 -2.29 55.53
C HIS A 284 42.03 -0.82 55.80
N TYR A 285 41.37 0.09 55.09
CA TYR A 285 41.51 1.53 55.25
C TYR A 285 40.33 2.17 56.00
N GLY A 286 39.33 1.38 56.40
CA GLY A 286 38.20 1.83 57.21
C GLY A 286 37.17 2.70 56.48
N PHE A 287 37.12 2.68 55.14
CA PHE A 287 36.13 3.46 54.38
C PHE A 287 35.53 2.67 53.21
N ALA A 288 34.42 3.17 52.68
CA ALA A 288 33.79 2.70 51.45
C ALA A 288 33.37 3.90 50.60
N ILE A 289 33.31 3.71 49.28
CA ILE A 289 32.87 4.73 48.32
C ILE A 289 31.55 4.26 47.73
N GLU A 290 30.50 5.06 47.91
CA GLU A 290 29.16 4.89 47.33
C GLU A 290 29.04 5.77 46.06
N VAL A 291 28.49 5.25 44.95
CA VAL A 291 28.54 5.95 43.64
C VAL A 291 27.23 5.96 42.84
#